data_AF-A0A928ZZ64-F1
#
_entry.id   AF-A0A928ZZ64-F1
#
_cell.length_a   1.000
_cell.length_b   1.000
_cell.length_c   1.000
_cell.angle_alpha   90.00
_cell.angle_beta   90.00
_cell.angle_gamma   90.00
#
_symmetry.space_group_name_H-M   'P 1'
#
loop_
_entity.id
_entity.type
_entity.pdbx_description
1 polymer ?
#
loop_
_entity_poly.entity_id
_entity_poly.type
_entity_poly.pdbx_seq_one_letter_code
_entity_poly.pdbx_strand_id
1 'polypeptide(L)'
;MDAIMHRFLLKRLQRRLFWVVLLAMVWLLCSGEALATPLAERVSTFPDWSSKPPVQPSEGDLVYPAWLDGSWRMTSTLRAMTAPLAPDVVTPGFEGNRQFLEVPIEADIRFYKTRVTGGRFLNQRLKTTEGVVSDRAFNGLSLARAYLGDDWVQAVKVDSDNPNRQITLLKENQQLISTVTGRTTEQPDSDTFITTEMFQQFFRGGRPTVYLNEVENTTAYHRELNHVVADQITAIYLSPQDPDYFKAIDRPVALYRYRLELTSLGNT
;
A
#
# COMPACT_ATOMS: atom_id res chain seq x y z
N MET A 1 -11.61 -16.20 66.45
CA MET A 1 -11.55 -16.70 65.05
C MET A 1 -11.76 -15.57 64.02
N ASP A 2 -12.21 -14.39 64.46
CA ASP A 2 -12.60 -13.27 63.58
C ASP A 2 -11.44 -12.47 62.96
N ALA A 3 -10.31 -12.32 63.67
CA ALA A 3 -9.19 -11.52 63.18
C ALA A 3 -8.48 -12.11 61.94
N ILE A 4 -8.48 -13.44 61.81
CA ILE A 4 -7.86 -14.15 60.68
C ILE A 4 -8.76 -14.04 59.44
N MET A 5 -10.07 -14.21 59.62
CA MET A 5 -11.06 -14.09 58.53
C MET A 5 -11.10 -12.66 57.98
N HIS A 6 -11.01 -11.64 58.84
CA HIS A 6 -10.95 -10.24 58.43
C HIS A 6 -9.69 -9.89 57.62
N ARG A 7 -8.53 -10.45 57.97
CA ARG A 7 -7.27 -10.27 57.21
C ARG A 7 -7.31 -10.96 55.84
N PHE A 8 -7.97 -12.11 55.73
CA PHE A 8 -8.15 -12.81 54.44
C PHE A 8 -9.11 -12.07 53.51
N LEU A 9 -10.21 -11.53 54.02
CA LEU A 9 -11.12 -10.70 53.23
C LEU A 9 -10.44 -9.41 52.74
N LEU A 10 -9.67 -8.73 53.59
CA LEU A 10 -8.93 -7.52 53.19
C LEU A 10 -7.92 -7.80 52.07
N LYS A 11 -7.14 -8.88 52.17
CA LYS A 11 -6.18 -9.28 51.13
C LYS A 11 -6.86 -9.63 49.80
N ARG A 12 -8.03 -10.28 49.84
CA ARG A 12 -8.80 -10.62 48.64
C ARG A 12 -9.39 -9.37 47.99
N LEU A 13 -9.83 -8.39 48.79
CA LEU A 13 -10.33 -7.10 48.31
C LEU A 13 -9.21 -6.26 47.69
N GLN A 14 -8.05 -6.18 48.33
CA GLN A 14 -6.85 -5.50 47.81
C GLN A 14 -6.38 -6.09 46.49
N ARG A 15 -6.36 -7.43 46.37
CA ARG A 15 -6.00 -8.10 45.12
C ARG A 15 -7.00 -7.82 44.01
N ARG A 16 -8.31 -7.81 44.29
CA ARG A 16 -9.34 -7.45 43.30
C ARG A 16 -9.21 -5.99 42.86
N LEU A 17 -8.98 -5.07 43.79
CA LEU A 17 -8.77 -3.66 43.49
C LEU A 17 -7.53 -3.45 42.61
N PHE A 18 -6.43 -4.14 42.92
CA PHE A 18 -5.23 -4.12 42.09
C PHE A 18 -5.50 -4.58 40.65
N TRP A 19 -6.23 -5.68 40.46
CA TRP A 19 -6.59 -6.16 39.12
C TRP A 19 -7.52 -5.21 38.37
N VAL A 20 -8.47 -4.57 39.05
CA VAL A 20 -9.36 -3.57 38.43
C VAL A 20 -8.58 -2.33 38.02
N VAL A 21 -7.67 -1.84 38.87
CA VAL A 21 -6.81 -0.70 38.54
C VAL A 21 -5.87 -1.04 37.39
N LEU A 22 -5.28 -2.23 37.38
CA LEU A 22 -4.44 -2.70 36.28
C LEU A 22 -5.22 -2.78 34.96
N LEU A 23 -6.44 -3.36 34.98
CA LEU A 23 -7.31 -3.43 33.80
C LEU A 23 -7.74 -2.04 33.32
N ALA A 24 -8.06 -1.12 34.23
CA ALA A 24 -8.40 0.26 33.91
C ALA A 24 -7.19 1.00 33.31
N MET A 25 -5.98 0.77 33.84
CA MET A 25 -4.76 1.37 33.33
C MET A 25 -4.37 0.82 31.95
N VAL A 26 -4.55 -0.49 31.71
CA VAL A 26 -4.41 -1.09 30.37
C VAL A 26 -5.44 -0.49 29.41
N TRP A 27 -6.69 -0.34 29.84
CA TRP A 27 -7.75 0.28 29.02
C TRP A 27 -7.45 1.75 28.68
N LEU A 28 -6.90 2.52 29.63
CA LEU A 28 -6.47 3.91 29.44
C LEU A 28 -5.23 4.05 28.55
N LEU A 29 -4.31 3.09 28.60
CA LEU A 29 -3.11 3.08 27.74
C LEU A 29 -3.38 2.53 26.34
N CYS A 30 -4.46 1.74 26.16
CA CYS A 30 -4.92 1.24 24.87
C CYS A 30 -5.96 2.14 24.19
N SER A 31 -6.40 3.24 24.82
CA SER A 31 -7.34 4.22 24.25
C SER A 31 -6.66 5.40 23.57
N GLY A 32 -5.34 5.33 23.36
CA GLY A 32 -4.68 6.20 22.40
C GLY A 32 -5.19 5.89 20.99
N GLU A 33 -6.23 6.60 20.56
CA GLU A 33 -6.53 6.74 19.14
C GLU A 33 -5.31 7.41 18.52
N ALA A 34 -4.41 6.62 17.93
CA ALA A 34 -3.48 7.17 16.96
C ALA A 34 -4.36 7.83 15.89
N LEU A 35 -4.30 9.16 15.80
CA LEU A 35 -5.01 9.95 14.80
C LEU A 35 -4.49 9.51 13.43
N ALA A 36 -5.10 8.48 12.87
CA ALA A 36 -4.84 8.06 11.50
C ALA A 36 -5.44 9.16 10.61
N THR A 37 -4.60 9.90 9.90
CA THR A 37 -5.04 10.84 8.86
C THR A 37 -5.87 10.04 7.85
N PRO A 38 -7.13 10.44 7.58
CA PRO A 38 -7.92 9.83 6.53
C PRO A 38 -7.17 9.85 5.20
N LEU A 39 -7.30 8.79 4.40
CA LEU A 39 -6.69 8.74 3.08
C LEU A 39 -7.24 9.83 2.16
N ALA A 40 -8.51 10.21 2.32
CA ALA A 40 -9.09 11.34 1.60
C ALA A 40 -8.33 12.66 1.87
N GLU A 41 -8.01 12.93 3.15
CA GLU A 41 -7.20 14.09 3.53
C GLU A 41 -5.80 13.97 2.93
N ARG A 42 -5.17 12.79 3.04
CA ARG A 42 -3.85 12.55 2.46
C ARG A 42 -3.78 12.82 0.95
N VAL A 43 -4.78 12.40 0.17
CA VAL A 43 -4.84 12.71 -1.27
C VAL A 43 -4.96 14.22 -1.50
N SER A 44 -5.77 14.92 -0.69
CA SER A 44 -5.99 16.37 -0.81
C SER A 44 -4.77 17.21 -0.46
N THR A 45 -3.87 16.72 0.39
CA THR A 45 -2.67 17.44 0.83
C THR A 45 -1.46 17.25 -0.10
N PHE A 46 -1.63 16.66 -1.28
CA PHE A 46 -0.55 16.63 -2.27
C PHE A 46 -0.14 18.06 -2.70
N PRO A 47 1.17 18.38 -2.82
CA PRO A 47 2.34 17.51 -2.62
C PRO A 47 2.94 17.60 -1.20
N ASP A 48 2.28 18.26 -0.25
CA ASP A 48 2.77 18.61 1.08
C ASP A 48 2.73 17.43 2.07
N TRP A 49 3.29 16.29 1.66
CA TRP A 49 3.39 15.09 2.50
C TRP A 49 4.65 15.11 3.35
N SER A 50 4.49 14.99 4.67
CA SER A 50 5.59 15.03 5.64
C SER A 50 5.89 13.70 6.33
N SER A 51 5.09 12.66 6.07
CA SER A 51 5.28 11.32 6.62
C SER A 51 4.69 10.24 5.72
N LYS A 52 5.08 9.00 5.97
CA LYS A 52 4.39 7.79 5.49
C LYS A 52 2.94 7.72 6.02
N PRO A 53 2.03 7.05 5.30
CA PRO A 53 0.66 6.85 5.75
C PRO A 53 0.60 5.83 6.90
N PRO A 54 -0.40 5.94 7.79
CA PRO A 54 -0.70 4.88 8.73
C PRO A 54 -1.23 3.65 7.97
N VAL A 55 -0.55 2.53 8.05
CA VAL A 55 -0.94 1.27 7.40
C VAL A 55 -0.94 0.11 8.36
N GLN A 56 -1.77 -0.89 8.07
CA GLN A 56 -1.76 -2.17 8.77
C GLN A 56 -0.91 -3.18 7.99
N PRO A 57 -0.27 -4.16 8.65
CA PRO A 57 0.42 -5.25 7.97
C PRO A 57 -0.48 -5.94 6.94
N SER A 58 0.06 -6.20 5.75
CA SER A 58 -0.72 -6.82 4.68
C SER A 58 -0.87 -8.32 4.88
N GLU A 59 -2.05 -8.77 5.25
CA GLU A 59 -2.44 -10.18 5.27
C GLU A 59 -3.39 -10.50 4.10
N GLY A 60 -3.02 -11.46 3.24
CA GLY A 60 -3.81 -11.80 2.05
C GLY A 60 -3.84 -10.70 1.00
N ASP A 61 -4.86 -10.71 0.13
CA ASP A 61 -5.06 -9.74 -0.94
C ASP A 61 -5.83 -8.49 -0.47
N LEU A 62 -5.58 -7.37 -1.16
CA LEU A 62 -6.42 -6.18 -1.04
C LEU A 62 -7.76 -6.46 -1.74
N VAL A 63 -8.86 -6.25 -1.02
CA VAL A 63 -10.21 -6.40 -1.55
C VAL A 63 -10.71 -5.06 -2.06
N TYR A 64 -11.12 -5.04 -3.31
CA TYR A 64 -11.68 -3.89 -4.00
C TYR A 64 -13.22 -3.95 -4.01
N PRO A 65 -13.90 -2.82 -4.22
CA PRO A 65 -15.34 -2.79 -4.43
C PRO A 65 -15.79 -3.65 -5.61
N ALA A 66 -17.01 -4.18 -5.53
CA ALA A 66 -17.57 -5.06 -6.55
C ALA A 66 -17.63 -4.44 -7.96
N TRP A 67 -17.67 -3.12 -8.06
CA TRP A 67 -17.75 -2.39 -9.32
C TRP A 67 -16.40 -2.26 -10.06
N LEU A 68 -15.28 -2.65 -9.45
CA LEU A 68 -13.99 -2.78 -10.16
C LEU A 68 -13.82 -4.14 -10.84
N ASP A 69 -14.68 -5.12 -10.55
CA ASP A 69 -14.62 -6.47 -11.14
C ASP A 69 -14.68 -6.39 -12.67
N GLY A 70 -13.72 -7.03 -13.34
CA GLY A 70 -13.62 -7.08 -14.80
C GLY A 70 -12.26 -6.65 -15.35
N SER A 71 -12.19 -6.63 -16.67
CA SER A 71 -11.03 -6.17 -17.44
C SER A 71 -11.24 -4.74 -17.92
N TRP A 72 -10.20 -3.93 -17.86
CA TRP A 72 -10.23 -2.51 -18.16
C TRP A 72 -9.04 -2.12 -19.04
N ARG A 73 -9.28 -1.22 -20.00
CA ARG A 73 -8.22 -0.40 -20.57
C ARG A 73 -7.98 0.76 -19.62
N MET A 74 -6.80 0.80 -19.01
CA MET A 74 -6.38 1.89 -18.17
C MET A 74 -5.51 2.85 -18.97
N THR A 75 -5.87 4.13 -18.97
CA THR A 75 -4.99 5.23 -19.38
C THR A 75 -4.43 5.88 -18.13
N SER A 76 -3.11 5.85 -17.96
CA SER A 76 -2.38 6.49 -16.86
C SER A 76 -1.63 7.70 -17.39
N THR A 77 -1.89 8.89 -16.85
CA THR A 77 -1.18 10.11 -17.23
C THR A 77 -0.53 10.74 -16.01
N LEU A 78 0.80 10.88 -16.03
CA LEU A 78 1.53 11.62 -15.02
C LEU A 78 1.19 13.12 -15.16
N ARG A 79 0.52 13.70 -14.17
CA ARG A 79 0.08 15.10 -14.17
C ARG A 79 1.01 16.03 -13.41
N ALA A 80 1.66 15.51 -12.37
CA ALA A 80 2.60 16.30 -11.59
C ALA A 80 3.69 15.43 -10.99
N MET A 81 4.86 16.03 -10.81
CA MET A 81 6.00 15.41 -10.12
C MET A 81 6.66 16.46 -9.21
N THR A 82 7.05 16.05 -8.01
CA THR A 82 7.69 16.94 -7.03
C THR A 82 8.80 16.19 -6.29
N ALA A 83 9.92 16.87 -6.02
CA ALA A 83 11.01 16.36 -5.20
C ALA A 83 11.14 17.26 -3.96
N PRO A 84 10.38 17.02 -2.87
CA PRO A 84 10.24 17.96 -1.75
C PRO A 84 11.54 18.28 -1.01
N LEU A 85 12.54 17.40 -1.13
CA LEU A 85 13.82 17.51 -0.44
C LEU A 85 14.98 17.91 -1.36
N ALA A 86 14.70 18.26 -2.62
CA ALA A 86 15.73 18.80 -3.50
C ALA A 86 16.13 20.23 -3.07
N PRO A 87 17.41 20.63 -3.24
CA PRO A 87 18.51 19.87 -3.85
C PRO A 87 19.25 18.92 -2.89
N ASP A 88 18.91 18.94 -1.58
CA ASP A 88 19.65 18.23 -0.54
C ASP A 88 19.58 16.70 -0.66
N VAL A 89 18.46 16.18 -1.16
CA VAL A 89 18.24 14.78 -1.50
C VAL A 89 17.63 14.68 -2.89
N VAL A 90 18.30 13.95 -3.78
CA VAL A 90 17.85 13.73 -5.16
C VAL A 90 17.87 12.24 -5.47
N THR A 91 16.87 11.77 -6.20
CA THR A 91 16.84 10.38 -6.68
C THR A 91 17.05 10.34 -8.19
N PRO A 92 17.89 9.45 -8.72
CA PRO A 92 18.12 9.35 -10.16
C PRO A 92 16.85 9.10 -10.97
N GLY A 93 15.88 8.40 -10.38
CA GLY A 93 14.59 8.10 -11.03
C GLY A 93 13.70 9.32 -11.24
N PHE A 94 13.86 10.39 -10.44
CA PHE A 94 13.01 11.58 -10.55
C PHE A 94 13.16 12.27 -11.91
N GLU A 95 14.37 12.65 -12.30
CA GLU A 95 14.61 13.34 -13.57
C GLU A 95 14.24 12.45 -14.78
N GLY A 96 14.53 11.15 -14.69
CA GLY A 96 14.18 10.18 -15.73
C GLY A 96 12.67 10.06 -15.99
N ASN A 97 11.83 10.34 -14.99
CA ASN A 97 10.38 10.30 -15.15
C ASN A 97 9.79 11.55 -15.83
N ARG A 98 10.55 12.64 -15.97
CA ARG A 98 10.05 13.88 -16.59
C ARG A 98 9.56 13.66 -18.03
N GLN A 99 10.16 12.71 -18.75
CA GLN A 99 9.75 12.36 -20.11
C GLN A 99 8.31 11.83 -20.21
N PHE A 100 7.73 11.35 -19.12
CA PHE A 100 6.36 10.82 -19.07
C PHE A 100 5.32 11.87 -18.63
N LEU A 101 5.74 13.08 -18.29
CA LEU A 101 4.84 14.15 -17.85
C LEU A 101 3.87 14.52 -18.97
N GLU A 102 2.57 14.48 -18.68
CA GLU A 102 1.47 14.68 -19.63
C GLU A 102 1.42 13.68 -20.81
N VAL A 103 2.20 12.61 -20.76
CA VAL A 103 2.17 11.53 -21.75
C VAL A 103 1.24 10.43 -21.26
N PRO A 104 0.13 10.13 -21.96
CA PRO A 104 -0.74 9.03 -21.59
C PRO A 104 -0.07 7.69 -21.91
N ILE A 105 -0.11 6.78 -20.94
CA ILE A 105 0.37 5.40 -21.06
C ILE A 105 -0.82 4.48 -20.87
N GLU A 106 -1.07 3.63 -21.87
CA GLU A 106 -2.17 2.68 -21.84
C GLU A 106 -1.69 1.30 -21.42
N ALA A 107 -2.48 0.63 -20.57
CA ALA A 107 -2.26 -0.74 -20.19
C ALA A 107 -3.59 -1.45 -19.92
N ASP A 108 -3.65 -2.73 -20.24
CA ASP A 108 -4.76 -3.58 -19.84
C ASP A 108 -4.58 -4.03 -18.40
N ILE A 109 -5.60 -3.84 -17.59
CA ILE A 109 -5.65 -4.29 -16.21
C ILE A 109 -6.90 -5.13 -15.95
N ARG A 110 -6.85 -5.97 -14.93
CA ARG A 110 -7.91 -6.88 -14.54
C ARG A 110 -8.04 -6.92 -13.03
N PHE A 111 -9.29 -6.88 -12.59
CA PHE A 111 -9.71 -7.28 -11.26
C PHE A 111 -10.67 -8.44 -11.41
N TYR A 112 -10.66 -9.39 -10.48
CA TYR A 112 -11.52 -10.55 -10.57
C TYR A 112 -11.98 -11.01 -9.19
N LYS A 113 -13.20 -11.56 -9.14
CA LYS A 113 -13.72 -12.24 -7.96
C LYS A 113 -12.93 -13.51 -7.66
N THR A 114 -12.48 -13.64 -6.43
CA THR A 114 -11.86 -14.86 -5.93
C THR A 114 -12.17 -15.07 -4.45
N ARG A 115 -11.79 -16.23 -3.93
CA ARG A 115 -11.84 -16.52 -2.49
C ARG A 115 -10.65 -15.87 -1.81
N VAL A 116 -10.92 -14.88 -0.98
CA VAL A 116 -9.92 -14.17 -0.18
C VAL A 116 -9.90 -14.78 1.21
N THR A 117 -8.70 -15.14 1.67
CA THR A 117 -8.56 -15.59 3.06
C THR A 117 -8.53 -14.35 3.96
N GLY A 118 -9.44 -14.25 4.92
CA GLY A 118 -9.30 -13.27 6.00
C GLY A 118 -8.01 -13.51 6.80
N GLY A 119 -7.53 -12.45 7.47
CA GLY A 119 -6.32 -12.50 8.28
C GLY A 119 -6.31 -13.55 9.40
N ARG A 120 -5.24 -13.58 10.20
CA ARG A 120 -5.14 -14.47 11.37
C ARG A 120 -5.49 -13.71 12.64
N PHE A 121 -6.41 -14.24 13.43
CA PHE A 121 -6.63 -13.80 14.81
C PHE A 121 -6.25 -14.93 15.75
N LEU A 122 -5.30 -14.69 16.68
CA LEU A 122 -4.82 -15.71 17.63
C LEU A 122 -4.44 -17.04 16.95
N ASN A 123 -3.71 -16.99 15.82
CA ASN A 123 -3.36 -18.15 14.98
C ASN A 123 -4.53 -18.95 14.38
N GLN A 124 -5.78 -18.47 14.50
CA GLN A 124 -6.92 -19.01 13.79
C GLN A 124 -7.16 -18.22 12.50
N ARG A 125 -7.34 -18.95 11.40
CA ARG A 125 -7.59 -18.40 10.07
C ARG A 125 -9.01 -17.85 10.04
N LEU A 126 -9.18 -16.55 9.80
CA LEU A 126 -10.51 -15.96 9.63
C LEU A 126 -11.21 -16.55 8.40
N LYS A 127 -12.54 -16.50 8.42
CA LYS A 127 -13.41 -17.11 7.41
C LYS A 127 -13.03 -16.63 6.01
N THR A 128 -12.91 -17.57 5.07
CA THR A 128 -12.71 -17.23 3.65
C THR A 128 -14.00 -16.61 3.11
N THR A 129 -13.89 -15.45 2.47
CA THR A 129 -15.00 -14.76 1.81
C THR A 129 -14.70 -14.58 0.33
N GLU A 130 -15.71 -14.36 -0.50
CA GLU A 130 -15.47 -13.87 -1.85
C GLU A 130 -15.13 -12.37 -1.81
N GLY A 131 -14.21 -11.95 -2.66
CA GLY A 131 -13.80 -10.56 -2.81
C GLY A 131 -13.21 -10.31 -4.20
N VAL A 132 -13.31 -9.07 -4.67
CA VAL A 132 -12.65 -8.63 -5.91
C VAL A 132 -11.21 -8.30 -5.58
N VAL A 133 -10.25 -8.88 -6.31
CA VAL A 133 -8.82 -8.63 -6.12
C VAL A 133 -8.17 -8.18 -7.42
N SER A 134 -7.06 -7.46 -7.31
CA SER A 134 -6.23 -7.07 -8.46
C SER A 134 -5.43 -8.28 -8.97
N ASP A 135 -5.45 -8.53 -10.28
CA ASP A 135 -4.56 -9.51 -10.90
C ASP A 135 -3.14 -8.94 -11.01
N ARG A 136 -2.40 -8.96 -9.90
CA ARG A 136 -1.08 -8.32 -9.80
C ARG A 136 -0.08 -8.81 -10.87
N ALA A 137 -0.10 -10.10 -11.23
CA ALA A 137 0.78 -10.63 -12.26
C ALA A 137 0.44 -10.05 -13.64
N PHE A 138 -0.83 -10.10 -14.03
CA PHE A 138 -1.31 -9.55 -15.30
C PHE A 138 -1.11 -8.03 -15.35
N ASN A 139 -1.60 -7.31 -14.34
CA ASN A 139 -1.55 -5.85 -14.25
C ASN A 139 -0.11 -5.35 -14.21
N GLY A 140 0.73 -5.99 -13.39
CA GLY A 140 2.15 -5.65 -13.29
C GLY A 140 2.90 -5.88 -14.60
N LEU A 141 2.60 -6.96 -15.33
CA LEU A 141 3.23 -7.23 -16.63
C LEU A 141 2.82 -6.19 -17.68
N SER A 142 1.52 -5.93 -17.79
CA SER A 142 0.93 -5.00 -18.75
C SER A 142 1.48 -3.58 -18.53
N LEU A 143 1.49 -3.11 -17.29
CA LEU A 143 2.03 -1.79 -16.93
C LEU A 143 3.55 -1.71 -17.14
N ALA A 144 4.31 -2.72 -16.71
CA ALA A 144 5.76 -2.72 -16.87
C ALA A 144 6.16 -2.67 -18.35
N ARG A 145 5.45 -3.39 -19.21
CA ARG A 145 5.66 -3.35 -20.67
C ARG A 145 5.30 -2.01 -21.28
N ALA A 146 4.21 -1.40 -20.84
CA ALA A 146 3.81 -0.08 -21.30
C ALA A 146 4.86 1.00 -20.99
N TYR A 147 5.57 0.90 -19.86
CA TYR A 147 6.63 1.84 -19.47
C TYR A 147 8.03 1.49 -20.02
N LEU A 148 8.41 0.21 -20.02
CA LEU A 148 9.79 -0.23 -20.29
C LEU A 148 9.95 -0.85 -21.69
N GLY A 149 8.85 -1.10 -22.40
CA GLY A 149 8.80 -1.84 -23.66
C GLY A 149 8.72 -3.35 -23.46
N ASP A 150 8.00 -4.00 -24.38
CA ASP A 150 7.78 -5.47 -24.40
C ASP A 150 9.08 -6.26 -24.34
N ASP A 151 10.06 -5.78 -25.10
CA ASP A 151 11.38 -6.37 -25.21
C ASP A 151 12.15 -6.37 -23.90
N TRP A 152 11.90 -5.42 -23.00
CA TRP A 152 12.65 -5.27 -21.75
C TRP A 152 12.07 -6.11 -20.60
N VAL A 153 10.76 -6.39 -20.63
CA VAL A 153 10.03 -7.09 -19.57
C VAL A 153 9.70 -8.52 -19.97
N GLN A 154 10.42 -9.46 -19.38
CA GLN A 154 10.29 -10.89 -19.70
C GLN A 154 9.02 -11.49 -19.09
N ALA A 155 8.77 -11.23 -17.81
CA ALA A 155 7.60 -11.73 -17.10
C ALA A 155 7.36 -10.98 -15.79
N VAL A 156 6.13 -11.06 -15.27
CA VAL A 156 5.81 -10.71 -13.88
C VAL A 156 5.15 -11.92 -13.23
N LYS A 157 5.62 -12.27 -12.04
CA LYS A 157 5.13 -13.42 -11.27
C LYS A 157 4.73 -12.98 -9.88
N VAL A 158 3.69 -13.59 -9.33
CA VAL A 158 3.34 -13.48 -7.91
C VAL A 158 3.82 -14.75 -7.21
N ASP A 159 4.39 -14.58 -6.02
CA ASP A 159 4.84 -15.69 -5.18
C ASP A 159 3.63 -16.53 -4.74
N SER A 160 3.68 -17.84 -4.97
CA SER A 160 2.56 -18.75 -4.67
C SER A 160 2.23 -18.81 -3.18
N ASP A 161 3.22 -18.56 -2.32
CA ASP A 161 3.08 -18.61 -0.87
C ASP A 161 2.81 -17.23 -0.27
N ASN A 162 2.99 -16.16 -1.06
CA ASN A 162 2.79 -14.79 -0.62
C ASN A 162 2.19 -13.90 -1.74
N PRO A 163 0.87 -13.66 -1.75
CA PRO A 163 0.22 -12.84 -2.78
C PRO A 163 0.66 -11.38 -2.79
N ASN A 164 1.34 -10.93 -1.72
CA ASN A 164 1.89 -9.60 -1.57
C ASN A 164 3.30 -9.48 -2.16
N ARG A 165 3.92 -10.57 -2.62
CA ARG A 165 5.26 -10.58 -3.20
C ARG A 165 5.21 -10.81 -4.70
N GLN A 166 5.63 -9.79 -5.44
CA GLN A 166 5.72 -9.79 -6.89
C GLN A 166 7.18 -9.76 -7.36
N ILE A 167 7.48 -10.50 -8.43
CA ILE A 167 8.79 -10.57 -9.05
C ILE A 167 8.64 -10.19 -10.53
N THR A 168 9.22 -9.06 -10.92
CA THR A 168 9.35 -8.63 -12.31
C THR A 168 10.71 -9.07 -12.84
N LEU A 169 10.71 -9.90 -13.88
CA LEU A 169 11.89 -10.37 -14.58
C LEU A 169 12.17 -9.44 -15.77
N LEU A 170 13.35 -8.85 -15.78
CA LEU A 170 13.83 -7.91 -16.79
C LEU A 170 14.95 -8.55 -17.62
N LYS A 171 15.32 -7.90 -18.73
CA LYS A 171 16.50 -8.30 -19.52
C LYS A 171 17.78 -8.39 -18.66
N GLU A 172 18.77 -9.11 -19.20
CA GLU A 172 20.10 -9.26 -18.57
C GLU A 172 20.07 -9.89 -17.16
N ASN A 173 19.12 -10.78 -16.90
CA ASN A 173 18.89 -11.42 -15.60
C ASN A 173 18.65 -10.40 -14.45
N GLN A 174 18.21 -9.19 -14.78
CA GLN A 174 17.79 -8.20 -13.79
C GLN A 174 16.40 -8.56 -13.25
N GLN A 175 16.16 -8.26 -11.99
CA GLN A 175 14.89 -8.54 -11.31
C GLN A 175 14.52 -7.38 -10.40
N LEU A 176 13.23 -7.05 -10.38
CA LEU A 176 12.62 -6.20 -9.38
C LEU A 176 11.68 -7.06 -8.53
N ILE A 177 11.99 -7.16 -7.24
CA ILE A 177 11.12 -7.82 -6.26
C ILE A 177 10.39 -6.73 -5.51
N SER A 178 9.06 -6.70 -5.60
CA SER A 178 8.19 -5.76 -4.88
C SER A 178 7.35 -6.53 -3.86
N THR A 179 7.38 -6.14 -2.59
CA THR A 179 6.59 -6.78 -1.54
C THR A 179 5.72 -5.75 -0.83
N VAL A 180 4.40 -5.96 -0.81
CA VAL A 180 3.49 -5.12 -0.01
C VAL A 180 3.75 -5.40 1.47
N THR A 181 4.13 -4.37 2.21
CA THR A 181 4.43 -4.46 3.64
C THR A 181 3.26 -4.00 4.49
N GLY A 182 2.45 -3.06 3.98
CA GLY A 182 1.26 -2.59 4.67
C GLY A 182 0.26 -1.94 3.73
N ARG A 183 -1.00 -1.90 4.16
CA ARG A 183 -2.08 -1.24 3.43
C ARG A 183 -3.13 -0.68 4.37
N THR A 184 -3.92 0.24 3.87
CA THR A 184 -5.20 0.61 4.49
C THR A 184 -6.17 1.06 3.40
N THR A 185 -7.46 1.00 3.70
CA THR A 185 -8.53 1.42 2.79
C THR A 185 -9.47 2.37 3.51
N GLU A 186 -10.14 3.19 2.73
CA GLU A 186 -11.21 4.09 3.16
C GLU A 186 -12.30 4.06 2.09
N GLN A 187 -13.56 3.98 2.50
CA GLN A 187 -14.70 4.04 1.60
C GLN A 187 -15.64 5.14 2.09
N PRO A 188 -15.42 6.41 1.67
CA PRO A 188 -16.23 7.54 2.12
C PRO A 188 -17.71 7.41 1.72
N ASP A 189 -17.99 6.81 0.56
CA ASP A 189 -19.33 6.64 0.01
C ASP A 189 -19.43 5.41 -0.92
N SER A 190 -20.57 5.22 -1.61
CA SER A 190 -20.81 4.06 -2.48
C SER A 190 -19.97 4.02 -3.76
N ASP A 191 -19.49 5.17 -4.20
CA ASP A 191 -18.84 5.40 -5.50
C ASP A 191 -17.35 5.73 -5.34
N THR A 192 -16.92 6.10 -4.14
CA THR A 192 -15.53 6.42 -3.83
C THR A 192 -14.86 5.31 -3.03
N PHE A 193 -13.71 4.84 -3.49
CA PHE A 193 -12.86 3.90 -2.77
C PHE A 193 -11.41 4.37 -2.79
N ILE A 194 -10.84 4.56 -1.62
CA ILE A 194 -9.46 5.02 -1.47
C ILE A 194 -8.65 3.89 -0.83
N THR A 195 -7.48 3.64 -1.39
CA THR A 195 -6.56 2.64 -0.86
C THR A 195 -5.15 3.20 -0.86
N THR A 196 -4.35 2.78 0.10
CA THR A 196 -2.90 2.96 0.07
C THR A 196 -2.22 1.62 0.28
N GLU A 197 -1.19 1.34 -0.50
CA GLU A 197 -0.28 0.21 -0.31
C GLU A 197 1.15 0.73 -0.17
N MET A 198 1.85 0.27 0.86
CA MET A 198 3.29 0.44 1.06
C MET A 198 4.01 -0.79 0.52
N PHE A 199 5.02 -0.57 -0.31
CA PHE A 199 5.84 -1.58 -0.95
C PHE A 199 7.29 -1.42 -0.53
N GLN A 200 7.98 -2.54 -0.36
CA GLN A 200 9.43 -2.59 -0.33
C GLN A 200 9.93 -3.18 -1.66
N GLN A 201 10.78 -2.43 -2.35
CA GLN A 201 11.28 -2.77 -3.67
C GLN A 201 12.78 -3.06 -3.64
N PHE A 202 13.15 -4.24 -4.14
CA PHE A 202 14.53 -4.70 -4.22
C PHE A 202 14.90 -4.96 -5.67
N PHE A 203 15.90 -4.23 -6.17
CA PHE A 203 16.50 -4.51 -7.48
C PHE A 203 17.70 -5.45 -7.33
N ARG A 204 17.75 -6.52 -8.14
CA ARG A 204 18.82 -7.52 -8.18
C ARG A 204 19.30 -7.74 -9.61
N GLY A 205 20.62 -7.91 -9.78
CA GLY A 205 21.24 -8.15 -11.09
C GLY A 205 21.66 -6.84 -11.76
N GLY A 206 22.81 -6.85 -12.47
CA GLY A 206 23.31 -5.71 -13.26
C GLY A 206 24.29 -4.75 -12.55
N ARG A 207 24.26 -4.59 -11.22
CA ARG A 207 25.21 -3.76 -10.44
C ARG A 207 25.58 -4.43 -9.10
N PRO A 208 26.74 -4.10 -8.49
CA PRO A 208 27.16 -4.67 -7.21
C PRO A 208 26.28 -4.22 -6.02
N THR A 209 25.54 -3.11 -6.17
CA THR A 209 24.71 -2.53 -5.10
C THR A 209 23.25 -2.89 -5.27
N VAL A 210 22.64 -3.48 -4.24
CA VAL A 210 21.18 -3.66 -4.16
C VAL A 210 20.57 -2.29 -3.92
N TYR A 211 19.68 -1.85 -4.82
CA TYR A 211 18.89 -0.65 -4.60
C TYR A 211 17.59 -1.04 -3.90
N LEU A 212 17.35 -0.43 -2.75
CA LEU A 212 16.22 -0.71 -1.88
C LEU A 212 15.46 0.58 -1.62
N ASN A 213 14.19 0.62 -2.02
CA ASN A 213 13.31 1.73 -1.75
C ASN A 213 12.03 1.25 -1.06
N GLU A 214 11.44 2.18 -0.31
CA GLU A 214 10.05 2.08 0.10
C GLU A 214 9.22 2.96 -0.82
N VAL A 215 8.10 2.39 -1.31
CA VAL A 215 7.19 3.08 -2.22
C VAL A 215 5.81 3.05 -1.61
N GLU A 216 5.11 4.16 -1.66
CA GLU A 216 3.69 4.23 -1.39
C GLU A 216 2.95 4.39 -2.70
N ASN A 217 1.84 3.69 -2.86
CA ASN A 217 0.86 3.98 -3.89
C ASN A 217 -0.49 4.23 -3.22
N THR A 218 -0.95 5.48 -3.25
CA THR A 218 -2.26 5.90 -2.73
C THR A 218 -3.16 6.23 -3.90
N THR A 219 -4.27 5.51 -4.05
CA THR A 219 -5.21 5.67 -5.16
C THR A 219 -6.61 5.94 -4.62
N ALA A 220 -7.18 7.08 -4.99
CA ALA A 220 -8.59 7.39 -4.81
C ALA A 220 -9.33 7.08 -6.11
N TYR A 221 -10.11 6.00 -6.11
CA TYR A 221 -10.98 5.62 -7.22
C TYR A 221 -12.36 6.24 -7.04
N HIS A 222 -12.96 6.62 -8.16
CA HIS A 222 -14.29 7.18 -8.24
C HIS A 222 -15.04 6.47 -9.37
N ARG A 223 -16.13 5.81 -9.04
CA ARG A 223 -17.03 5.19 -10.01
C ARG A 223 -17.90 6.26 -10.66
N GLU A 224 -17.84 6.34 -11.98
CA GLU A 224 -18.80 7.07 -12.78
C GLU A 224 -19.73 6.10 -13.52
N LEU A 225 -20.75 6.61 -14.23
CA LEU A 225 -21.79 5.79 -14.88
C LEU A 225 -21.23 4.67 -15.77
N ASN A 226 -20.23 4.98 -16.61
CA ASN A 226 -19.71 4.07 -17.63
C ASN A 226 -18.19 3.83 -17.57
N HIS A 227 -17.50 4.43 -16.61
CA HIS A 227 -16.05 4.30 -16.46
C HIS A 227 -15.65 4.57 -15.00
N VAL A 228 -14.39 4.26 -14.67
CA VAL A 228 -13.82 4.59 -13.37
C VAL A 228 -12.69 5.58 -13.60
N VAL A 229 -12.67 6.66 -12.82
CA VAL A 229 -11.54 7.59 -12.77
C VAL A 229 -10.82 7.43 -11.44
N ALA A 230 -9.52 7.70 -11.42
CA ALA A 230 -8.78 7.69 -10.17
C ALA A 230 -7.69 8.77 -10.13
N ASP A 231 -7.47 9.30 -8.93
CA ASP A 231 -6.29 10.08 -8.60
C ASP A 231 -5.31 9.17 -7.86
N GLN A 232 -4.14 8.95 -8.46
CA GLN A 232 -3.12 8.08 -7.90
C GLN A 232 -1.86 8.86 -7.59
N ILE A 233 -1.37 8.76 -6.36
CA ILE A 233 -0.12 9.37 -5.92
C ILE A 233 0.87 8.28 -5.55
N THR A 234 2.00 8.28 -6.23
CA THR A 234 3.15 7.44 -5.89
C THR A 234 4.17 8.28 -5.13
N ALA A 235 4.53 7.85 -3.93
CA ALA A 235 5.59 8.47 -3.14
C ALA A 235 6.78 7.52 -2.97
N ILE A 236 7.99 8.05 -3.10
CA ILE A 236 9.23 7.31 -2.91
C ILE A 236 9.86 7.77 -1.60
N TYR A 237 10.25 6.81 -0.76
CA TYR A 237 10.96 7.03 0.48
C TYR A 237 12.31 6.30 0.41
N LEU A 238 13.31 6.87 1.08
CA LEU A 238 14.60 6.20 1.23
C LEU A 238 14.46 5.02 2.18
N SER A 239 15.07 3.91 1.82
CA SER A 239 15.25 2.79 2.75
C SER A 239 16.18 3.18 3.90
N PRO A 240 16.02 2.58 5.10
CA PRO A 240 16.98 2.71 6.19
C PRO A 240 18.43 2.36 5.86
N GLN A 241 18.66 1.68 4.72
CA GLN A 241 19.99 1.32 4.22
C GLN A 241 20.61 2.40 3.32
N ASP A 242 19.85 3.41 2.92
CA ASP A 242 20.33 4.51 2.08
C ASP A 242 21.22 5.48 2.90
N PRO A 243 22.37 5.93 2.38
CA PRO A 243 23.24 6.88 3.08
C PRO A 243 22.54 8.20 3.47
N ASP A 244 21.57 8.64 2.66
CA ASP A 244 20.81 9.86 2.89
C ASP A 244 19.53 9.63 3.70
N TYR A 245 19.30 8.41 4.19
CA TYR A 245 18.09 8.05 4.95
C TYR A 245 17.76 9.08 6.04
N PHE A 246 18.73 9.46 6.87
CA PHE A 246 18.49 10.40 7.97
C PHE A 246 18.17 11.84 7.53
N LYS A 247 18.45 12.20 6.27
CA LYS A 247 18.03 13.50 5.72
C LYS A 247 16.53 13.51 5.39
N ALA A 248 15.99 12.37 4.95
CA ALA A 248 14.58 12.23 4.59
C ALA A 248 13.71 11.72 5.74
N ILE A 249 14.21 10.74 6.49
CA ILE A 249 13.52 9.93 7.50
C ILE A 249 12.27 9.30 6.87
N ASP A 250 11.09 9.80 7.20
CA ASP A 250 9.81 9.31 6.67
C ASP A 250 9.17 10.30 5.69
N ARG A 251 9.90 11.33 5.26
CA ARG A 251 9.44 12.26 4.23
C ARG A 251 9.69 11.68 2.83
N PRO A 252 8.76 11.88 1.88
CA PRO A 252 8.97 11.44 0.52
C PRO A 252 10.06 12.26 -0.16
N VAL A 253 10.98 11.57 -0.83
CA VAL A 253 12.05 12.18 -1.66
C VAL A 253 11.58 12.47 -3.08
N ALA A 254 10.53 11.79 -3.53
CA ALA A 254 9.86 12.06 -4.80
C ALA A 254 8.37 11.73 -4.69
N LEU A 255 7.54 12.53 -5.34
CA LEU A 255 6.10 12.39 -5.44
C LEU A 255 5.69 12.48 -6.91
N TYR A 256 4.76 11.63 -7.32
CA TYR A 256 4.20 11.60 -8.66
C TYR A 256 2.69 11.49 -8.55
N ARG A 257 1.95 12.40 -9.18
CA ARG A 257 0.48 12.37 -9.23
C ARG A 257 0.02 12.00 -10.62
N TYR A 258 -0.79 10.96 -10.71
CA TYR A 258 -1.33 10.41 -11.93
C TYR A 258 -2.84 10.55 -11.94
N ARG A 259 -3.39 10.86 -13.12
CA ARG A 259 -4.80 10.63 -13.41
C ARG A 259 -4.92 9.28 -14.11
N LEU A 260 -5.79 8.42 -13.59
CA LEU A 260 -6.14 7.14 -14.19
C LEU A 260 -7.56 7.21 -14.74
N GLU A 261 -7.75 6.66 -15.94
CA GLU A 261 -9.06 6.52 -16.56
C GLU A 261 -9.21 5.06 -17.01
N LEU A 262 -10.23 4.37 -16.50
CA LEU A 262 -10.46 2.95 -16.71
C LEU A 262 -11.75 2.79 -17.52
N THR A 263 -11.60 2.33 -18.76
CA THR A 263 -12.72 1.99 -19.64
C THR A 263 -12.88 0.47 -19.69
N SER A 264 -14.09 -0.04 -19.46
CA SER A 264 -14.33 -1.49 -19.46
C SER A 264 -14.05 -2.09 -20.85
N LEU A 265 -13.36 -3.23 -20.87
CA LEU A 265 -13.11 -4.01 -22.09
C LEU A 265 -14.25 -4.99 -22.41
N GLY A 266 -15.29 -5.05 -21.57
CA GLY A 266 -16.30 -6.10 -21.62
C GLY A 266 -15.76 -7.46 -21.18
N ASN A 267 -16.65 -8.43 -21.00
CA ASN A 267 -16.27 -9.81 -20.73
C ASN A 267 -15.89 -10.47 -22.06
N THR A 268 -14.60 -10.63 -22.33
CA THR A 268 -14.11 -11.63 -23.31
C THR A 268 -14.19 -13.02 -22.71
#